data_AF-A0A520IN57-F1
#
_entry.id   AF-A0A520IN57-F1
#
_cell.length_a   1.000
_cell.length_b   1.000
_cell.length_c   1.000
_cell.angle_alpha   90.00
_cell.angle_beta   90.00
_cell.angle_gamma   90.00
#
_symmetry.space_group_name_H-M   'P 1'
#
loop_
_entity.id
_entity.type
_entity.pdbx_description
1 polymer ?
#
loop_
_entity_poly.entity_id
_entity_poly.type
_entity_poly.pdbx_seq_one_letter_code
_entity_poly.pdbx_strand_id
1 'polypeptide(L)'
;MKLNPGLLALAVGAFGIGVTEFAPMGLLPVIAGDLGVSIPTAGLLISAYALGVVLGAPLMTLTTGRVPRRTLLIALAGIFTVGNLLAAVSTGYGMLMAARILTSLNHGAFFGVGSIVAASLVPAERRAGAVAAMFMGLTIANVVGVPLATWAGDHLGWRSSFWGISALGILTMAALRLTLPALPAPTGGNAMAELRVLTRGPV
;
A
#
# COMPACT_ATOMS: atom_id res chain seq x y z
N MET A 1 -24.36 -0.99 11.67
CA MET A 1 -23.47 -2.10 11.22
C MET A 1 -22.53 -2.43 12.36
N LYS A 2 -22.42 -3.68 12.81
CA LYS A 2 -21.39 -4.03 13.83
C LYS A 2 -20.01 -3.80 13.22
N LEU A 3 -19.13 -3.09 13.94
CA LEU A 3 -17.74 -2.86 13.56
C LEU A 3 -17.04 -4.21 13.36
N ASN A 4 -16.48 -4.44 12.17
CA ASN A 4 -15.64 -5.61 11.91
C ASN A 4 -14.17 -5.19 12.03
N PRO A 5 -13.45 -5.64 13.08
CA PRO A 5 -12.07 -5.19 13.33
C PRO A 5 -11.08 -5.66 12.26
N GLY A 6 -11.37 -6.76 11.55
CA GLY A 6 -10.60 -7.21 10.39
C GLY A 6 -10.74 -6.26 9.20
N LEU A 7 -11.97 -5.81 8.90
CA LEU A 7 -12.21 -4.82 7.86
C LEU A 7 -11.59 -3.46 8.20
N LEU A 8 -11.65 -3.05 9.46
CA LEU A 8 -10.99 -1.83 9.91
C LEU A 8 -9.47 -1.92 9.74
N ALA A 9 -8.86 -3.05 10.10
CA ALA A 9 -7.42 -3.27 9.89
C ALA A 9 -7.02 -3.18 8.41
N LEU A 10 -7.83 -3.76 7.52
CA LEU A 10 -7.63 -3.66 6.07
C LEU A 10 -7.80 -2.22 5.56
N ALA A 11 -8.79 -1.49 6.07
CA ALA A 11 -9.02 -0.09 5.73
C ALA A 11 -7.87 0.82 6.23
N VAL A 12 -7.31 0.56 7.40
CA VAL A 12 -6.11 1.26 7.91
C VAL A 12 -4.90 1.02 7.00
N GLY A 13 -4.72 -0.21 6.52
CA GLY A 13 -3.68 -0.51 5.52
C GLY A 13 -3.91 0.24 4.21
N ALA A 14 -5.14 0.23 3.68
CA ALA A 14 -5.50 0.97 2.48
C ALA A 14 -5.29 2.48 2.64
N PHE A 15 -5.59 3.01 3.83
CA PHE A 15 -5.32 4.40 4.19
C PHE A 15 -3.82 4.71 4.14
N GLY A 16 -2.98 3.92 4.81
CA GLY A 16 -1.53 4.12 4.80
C GLY A 16 -0.92 4.07 3.40
N ILE A 17 -1.40 3.15 2.56
CA ILE A 17 -0.99 3.06 1.14
C ILE A 17 -1.39 4.30 0.37
N GLY A 18 -2.62 4.80 0.54
CA GLY A 18 -3.07 6.04 -0.09
C GLY A 18 -2.21 7.24 0.29
N VAL A 19 -1.95 7.45 1.59
CA VAL A 19 -1.10 8.56 2.03
C VAL A 19 0.31 8.45 1.42
N THR A 20 0.88 7.25 1.39
CA THR A 20 2.21 6.99 0.81
C THR A 20 2.31 7.28 -0.68
N GLU A 21 1.26 6.97 -1.42
CA GLU A 21 1.23 7.15 -2.86
C GLU A 21 1.10 8.61 -3.23
N PHE A 22 0.17 9.32 -2.58
CA PHE A 22 -0.28 10.64 -3.04
C PHE A 22 0.36 11.82 -2.30
N ALA A 23 0.83 11.66 -1.04
CA ALA A 23 1.49 12.75 -0.31
C ALA A 23 2.68 13.39 -1.04
N PRO A 24 3.56 12.64 -1.75
CA PRO A 24 4.66 13.23 -2.49
C PRO A 24 4.26 14.29 -3.53
N MET A 25 3.03 14.25 -4.04
CA MET A 25 2.53 15.25 -5.02
C MET A 25 2.53 16.66 -4.43
N GLY A 26 2.10 16.80 -3.16
CA GLY A 26 2.13 18.09 -2.46
C GLY A 26 3.53 18.48 -1.98
N LEU A 27 4.42 17.50 -1.79
CA LEU A 27 5.77 17.70 -1.25
C LEU A 27 6.84 17.92 -2.32
N LEU A 28 6.49 17.91 -3.62
CA LEU A 28 7.46 18.02 -4.71
C LEU A 28 8.41 19.23 -4.57
N PRO A 29 7.95 20.46 -4.28
CA PRO A 29 8.86 21.60 -4.13
C PRO A 29 9.85 21.43 -2.98
N VAL A 30 9.39 20.92 -1.84
CA VAL A 30 10.22 20.72 -0.64
C VAL A 30 11.22 19.59 -0.83
N ILE A 31 10.81 18.47 -1.44
CA ILE A 31 11.70 17.35 -1.78
C ILE A 31 12.75 17.81 -2.79
N ALA A 32 12.34 18.54 -3.83
CA ALA A 32 13.24 19.03 -4.88
C ALA A 32 14.31 19.97 -4.30
N GLY A 33 13.88 20.93 -3.47
CA GLY A 33 14.78 21.88 -2.81
C GLY A 33 15.77 21.19 -1.86
N ASP A 34 15.29 20.29 -1.01
CA ASP A 34 16.13 19.56 -0.03
C ASP A 34 17.16 18.64 -0.70
N LEU A 35 16.78 17.98 -1.81
CA LEU A 35 17.66 17.06 -2.52
C LEU A 35 18.50 17.72 -3.63
N GLY A 36 18.33 19.02 -3.88
CA GLY A 36 19.04 19.75 -4.92
C GLY A 36 18.72 19.28 -6.34
N VAL A 37 17.49 18.79 -6.59
CA VAL A 37 17.03 18.33 -7.90
C VAL A 37 15.91 19.24 -8.44
N SER A 38 15.64 19.16 -9.74
CA SER A 38 14.50 19.90 -10.32
C SER A 38 13.16 19.30 -9.88
N ILE A 39 12.09 20.11 -9.87
CA ILE A 39 10.72 19.62 -9.61
C ILE A 39 10.31 18.51 -10.60
N PRO A 40 10.56 18.62 -11.92
CA PRO A 40 10.34 17.51 -12.85
C PRO A 40 11.07 16.22 -12.46
N THR A 41 12.33 16.33 -12.00
CA THR A 41 13.10 15.18 -11.51
C THR A 41 12.45 14.57 -10.27
N ALA A 42 12.06 15.37 -9.28
CA ALA A 42 11.32 14.88 -8.12
C ALA A 42 9.99 14.21 -8.52
N GLY A 43 9.31 14.72 -9.56
CA GLY A 43 8.10 14.12 -10.12
C GLY A 43 8.28 12.66 -10.58
N LEU A 44 9.48 12.27 -11.02
CA LEU A 44 9.77 10.89 -11.43
C LEU A 44 9.65 9.90 -10.26
N LEU A 45 9.73 10.34 -9.00
CA LEU A 45 9.47 9.50 -7.83
C LEU A 45 8.02 8.97 -7.80
N ILE A 46 7.08 9.77 -8.33
CA ILE A 46 5.67 9.40 -8.45
C ILE A 46 5.52 8.41 -9.62
N SER A 47 6.12 8.71 -10.77
CA SER A 47 6.10 7.82 -11.94
C SER A 47 6.72 6.46 -11.65
N ALA A 48 7.85 6.42 -10.95
CA ALA A 48 8.51 5.18 -10.56
C ALA A 48 7.67 4.35 -9.58
N TYR A 49 7.01 5.02 -8.62
CA TYR A 49 6.05 4.33 -7.76
C TYR A 49 4.92 3.73 -8.59
N ALA A 50 4.29 4.50 -9.49
CA ALA A 50 3.20 4.02 -10.34
C ALA A 50 3.62 2.83 -11.23
N LEU A 51 4.80 2.91 -11.87
CA LEU A 51 5.37 1.79 -12.63
C LEU A 51 5.59 0.56 -11.75
N GLY A 52 6.12 0.77 -10.54
CA GLY A 52 6.32 -0.30 -9.57
C GLY A 52 5.01 -0.90 -9.05
N VAL A 53 3.90 -0.15 -8.99
CA VAL A 53 2.56 -0.71 -8.70
C VAL A 53 2.12 -1.63 -9.84
N VAL A 54 2.25 -1.17 -11.10
CA VAL A 54 1.86 -1.92 -12.30
C VAL A 54 2.61 -3.25 -12.41
N LEU A 55 3.92 -3.22 -12.16
CA LEU A 55 4.77 -4.42 -12.23
C LEU A 55 4.71 -5.25 -10.93
N GLY A 56 4.54 -4.59 -9.80
CA GLY A 56 4.56 -5.19 -8.47
C GLY A 56 3.37 -6.10 -8.21
N ALA A 57 2.16 -5.74 -8.66
CA ALA A 57 0.99 -6.59 -8.50
C ALA A 57 1.17 -7.99 -9.12
N PRO A 58 1.49 -8.12 -10.43
CA PRO A 58 1.79 -9.41 -11.04
C PRO A 58 2.96 -10.12 -10.37
N LEU A 59 4.07 -9.42 -10.11
CA LEU A 59 5.26 -10.01 -9.50
C LEU A 59 4.93 -10.64 -8.14
N MET A 60 4.26 -9.89 -7.27
CA MET A 60 3.89 -10.38 -5.94
C MET A 60 2.86 -11.49 -6.02
N THR A 61 1.88 -11.39 -6.93
CA THR A 61 0.86 -12.43 -7.11
C THR A 61 1.49 -13.77 -7.51
N LEU A 62 2.37 -13.76 -8.52
CA LEU A 62 3.05 -14.96 -9.03
C LEU A 62 4.01 -15.58 -8.00
N THR A 63 4.68 -14.76 -7.20
CA THR A 63 5.69 -15.23 -6.23
C THR A 63 5.10 -15.62 -4.88
N THR A 64 3.91 -15.12 -4.52
CA THR A 64 3.32 -15.32 -3.18
C THR A 64 2.01 -16.11 -3.18
N GLY A 65 1.59 -16.69 -4.31
CA GLY A 65 0.32 -17.42 -4.44
C GLY A 65 0.11 -18.59 -3.45
N ARG A 66 1.19 -19.14 -2.88
CA ARG A 66 1.14 -20.22 -1.87
C ARG A 66 1.25 -19.73 -0.42
N VAL A 67 1.35 -18.43 -0.19
CA VAL A 67 1.49 -17.87 1.16
C VAL A 67 0.10 -17.73 1.80
N PRO A 68 -0.07 -18.15 3.08
CA PRO A 68 -1.29 -17.91 3.84
C PRO A 68 -1.69 -16.43 3.82
N ARG A 69 -2.96 -16.10 3.55
CA ARG A 69 -3.38 -14.72 3.21
C ARG A 69 -3.08 -13.71 4.31
N ARG A 70 -3.27 -14.07 5.58
CA ARG A 70 -2.92 -13.20 6.73
C ARG A 70 -1.42 -12.94 6.80
N THR A 71 -0.60 -13.97 6.62
CA THR A 71 0.86 -13.85 6.59
C THR A 71 1.30 -12.95 5.45
N LEU A 72 0.70 -13.11 4.27
CA LEU A 72 0.99 -12.27 3.12
C LEU A 72 0.63 -10.80 3.35
N LEU A 73 -0.56 -10.51 3.89
CA LEU A 73 -0.95 -9.13 4.20
C LEU A 73 -0.01 -8.47 5.21
N ILE A 74 0.43 -9.20 6.24
CA ILE A 74 1.41 -8.70 7.22
C ILE A 74 2.78 -8.49 6.55
N ALA A 75 3.23 -9.41 5.70
CA ALA A 75 4.50 -9.27 4.98
C ALA A 75 4.48 -8.09 4.00
N LEU A 76 3.37 -7.86 3.30
CA LEU A 76 3.16 -6.70 2.42
C LEU A 76 3.19 -5.39 3.22
N ALA A 77 2.53 -5.36 4.38
CA ALA A 77 2.61 -4.23 5.30
C ALA A 77 4.05 -4.05 5.86
N GLY A 78 4.83 -5.13 5.96
CA GLY A 78 6.27 -5.09 6.25
C GLY A 78 7.08 -4.42 5.14
N ILE A 79 6.90 -4.82 3.88
CA ILE A 79 7.54 -4.17 2.71
C ILE A 79 7.19 -2.69 2.66
N PHE A 80 5.90 -2.37 2.84
CA PHE A 80 5.41 -1.00 2.97
C PHE A 80 6.14 -0.22 4.07
N THR A 81 6.28 -0.80 5.25
CA THR A 81 6.90 -0.15 6.40
C THR A 81 8.39 0.11 6.14
N VAL A 82 9.11 -0.91 5.66
CA VAL A 82 10.54 -0.81 5.36
C VAL A 82 10.80 0.20 4.25
N GLY A 83 10.02 0.17 3.17
CA GLY A 83 10.14 1.13 2.08
C GLY A 83 9.92 2.57 2.53
N ASN A 84 8.91 2.82 3.37
CA ASN A 84 8.69 4.15 3.94
C ASN A 84 9.77 4.54 4.96
N LEU A 85 10.31 3.59 5.73
CA LEU A 85 11.43 3.88 6.64
C LEU A 85 12.67 4.30 5.86
N LEU A 86 12.98 3.61 4.76
CA LEU A 86 14.06 3.98 3.86
C LEU A 86 13.85 5.37 3.26
N ALA A 87 12.61 5.72 2.88
CA ALA A 87 12.29 7.07 2.43
C ALA A 87 12.52 8.11 3.55
N ALA A 88 12.09 7.81 4.77
CA ALA A 88 12.22 8.67 5.94
C ALA A 88 13.68 8.96 6.33
N VAL A 89 14.58 7.99 6.13
CA VAL A 89 16.03 8.15 6.42
C VAL A 89 16.86 8.47 5.18
N SER A 90 16.21 8.67 4.02
CA SER A 90 16.95 8.83 2.77
C SER A 90 17.78 10.12 2.75
N THR A 91 19.04 10.00 2.36
CA THR A 91 20.01 11.10 2.29
C THR A 91 20.17 11.67 0.88
N GLY A 92 19.48 11.10 -0.11
CA GLY A 92 19.60 11.51 -1.50
C GLY A 92 18.52 10.92 -2.40
N TYR A 93 18.40 11.50 -3.60
CA TYR A 93 17.38 11.16 -4.58
C TYR A 93 17.38 9.68 -4.98
N GLY A 94 18.55 9.07 -5.20
CA GLY A 94 18.65 7.66 -5.58
C GLY A 94 18.10 6.71 -4.51
N MET A 95 18.40 6.99 -3.23
CA MET A 95 17.88 6.20 -2.11
C MET A 95 16.36 6.36 -1.97
N LEU A 96 15.85 7.59 -2.11
CA LEU A 96 14.41 7.85 -2.12
C LEU A 96 13.71 7.13 -3.29
N MET A 97 14.29 7.17 -4.48
CA MET A 97 13.80 6.46 -5.66
C MET A 97 13.69 4.94 -5.41
N ALA A 98 14.75 4.32 -4.90
CA ALA A 98 14.73 2.90 -4.55
C ALA A 98 13.67 2.58 -3.48
N ALA A 99 13.54 3.45 -2.48
CA ALA A 99 12.51 3.34 -1.46
C ALA A 99 11.10 3.39 -2.05
N ARG A 100 10.84 4.29 -3.02
CA ARG A 100 9.56 4.37 -3.75
C ARG A 100 9.25 3.07 -4.49
N ILE A 101 10.20 2.56 -5.25
CA ILE A 101 10.03 1.31 -6.00
C ILE A 101 9.76 0.14 -5.04
N LEU A 102 10.58 -0.02 -3.99
CA LEU A 102 10.37 -1.07 -2.99
C LEU A 102 8.98 -0.98 -2.36
N THR A 103 8.58 0.23 -1.95
CA THR A 103 7.28 0.46 -1.35
C THR A 103 6.18 0.06 -2.32
N SER A 104 6.23 0.48 -3.59
CA SER A 104 5.17 0.21 -4.56
C SER A 104 4.82 -1.28 -4.77
N LEU A 105 5.77 -2.20 -4.52
CA LEU A 105 5.55 -3.65 -4.62
C LEU A 105 4.42 -4.13 -3.70
N ASN A 106 4.21 -3.47 -2.57
CA ASN A 106 3.14 -3.86 -1.63
C ASN A 106 1.74 -3.55 -2.19
N HIS A 107 1.62 -2.46 -2.97
CA HIS A 107 0.37 -1.76 -3.18
C HIS A 107 -0.69 -2.65 -3.84
N GLY A 108 -0.49 -3.02 -5.10
CA GLY A 108 -1.51 -3.77 -5.83
C GLY A 108 -1.78 -5.15 -5.23
N ALA A 109 -0.76 -5.80 -4.66
CA ALA A 109 -0.89 -7.07 -3.98
C ALA A 109 -1.74 -6.98 -2.71
N PHE A 110 -1.57 -5.92 -1.92
CA PHE A 110 -2.33 -5.69 -0.70
C PHE A 110 -3.81 -5.47 -1.01
N PHE A 111 -4.14 -4.67 -2.03
CA PHE A 111 -5.54 -4.46 -2.43
C PHE A 111 -6.16 -5.72 -3.04
N GLY A 112 -5.43 -6.47 -3.87
CA GLY A 112 -5.93 -7.72 -4.43
C GLY A 112 -6.23 -8.77 -3.35
N VAL A 113 -5.26 -9.08 -2.51
CA VAL A 113 -5.42 -10.06 -1.42
C VAL A 113 -6.40 -9.55 -0.36
N GLY A 114 -6.30 -8.28 0.01
CA GLY A 114 -7.14 -7.66 1.01
C GLY A 114 -8.61 -7.65 0.61
N SER A 115 -8.93 -7.44 -0.68
CA SER A 115 -10.32 -7.51 -1.17
C SER A 115 -10.91 -8.91 -1.03
N ILE A 116 -10.12 -9.94 -1.33
CA ILE A 116 -10.53 -11.34 -1.14
C ILE A 116 -10.78 -11.62 0.35
N VAL A 117 -9.86 -11.19 1.22
CA VAL A 117 -10.01 -11.36 2.67
C VAL A 117 -11.22 -10.58 3.18
N ALA A 118 -11.41 -9.32 2.78
CA ALA A 118 -12.54 -8.49 3.17
C ALA A 118 -13.88 -9.17 2.83
N ALA A 119 -14.03 -9.67 1.60
CA ALA A 119 -15.22 -10.40 1.17
C ALA A 119 -15.43 -11.71 1.95
N SER A 120 -14.37 -12.36 2.43
CA SER A 120 -14.48 -13.58 3.25
C SER A 120 -14.90 -13.34 4.70
N LEU A 121 -14.79 -12.10 5.20
CA LEU A 121 -15.13 -11.74 6.59
C LEU A 121 -16.63 -11.44 6.81
N VAL A 122 -17.43 -11.54 5.76
CA VAL A 122 -18.86 -11.19 5.79
C VAL A 122 -19.71 -12.21 5.01
N PRO A 123 -21.03 -12.28 5.26
CA PRO A 123 -21.97 -13.04 4.44
C PRO A 123 -21.95 -12.61 2.97
N ALA A 124 -22.35 -13.51 2.06
CA ALA A 124 -22.21 -13.35 0.62
C ALA A 124 -22.89 -12.07 0.09
N GLU A 125 -24.03 -11.72 0.67
CA GLU A 125 -24.89 -10.57 0.31
C GLU A 125 -24.23 -9.23 0.66
N ARG A 126 -23.18 -9.25 1.49
CA ARG A 126 -22.49 -8.05 1.99
C ARG A 126 -21.07 -7.89 1.47
N ARG A 127 -20.61 -8.78 0.58
CA ARG A 127 -19.23 -8.81 0.07
C ARG A 127 -18.81 -7.52 -0.62
N ALA A 128 -19.65 -7.00 -1.52
CA ALA A 128 -19.38 -5.74 -2.21
C ALA A 128 -19.21 -4.58 -1.20
N GLY A 129 -20.06 -4.53 -0.17
CA GLY A 129 -19.96 -3.53 0.89
C GLY A 129 -18.70 -3.68 1.76
N ALA A 130 -18.22 -4.91 2.00
CA ALA A 130 -16.98 -5.14 2.74
C ALA A 130 -15.74 -4.70 1.95
N VAL A 131 -15.70 -4.99 0.64
CA VAL A 131 -14.64 -4.50 -0.24
C VAL A 131 -14.69 -2.97 -0.31
N ALA A 132 -15.88 -2.38 -0.51
CA ALA A 132 -16.04 -0.93 -0.48
C ALA A 132 -15.56 -0.31 0.84
N ALA A 133 -15.90 -0.91 1.98
CA ALA A 133 -15.46 -0.44 3.30
C ALA A 133 -13.93 -0.49 3.49
N MET A 134 -13.24 -1.47 2.89
CA MET A 134 -11.79 -1.49 2.85
C MET A 134 -11.26 -0.31 2.01
N PHE A 135 -11.78 -0.11 0.79
CA PHE A 135 -11.37 0.97 -0.09
C PHE A 135 -11.72 2.37 0.42
N MET A 136 -12.70 2.51 1.32
CA MET A 136 -12.96 3.76 2.02
C MET A 136 -11.72 4.29 2.76
N GLY A 137 -10.79 3.42 3.19
CA GLY A 137 -9.50 3.83 3.74
C GLY A 137 -8.71 4.70 2.76
N LEU A 138 -8.68 4.34 1.47
CA LEU A 138 -8.04 5.11 0.41
C LEU A 138 -8.73 6.47 0.18
N THR A 139 -10.07 6.49 0.20
CA THR A 139 -10.84 7.74 0.11
C THR A 139 -10.50 8.69 1.25
N ILE A 140 -10.49 8.18 2.49
CA ILE A 140 -10.16 8.97 3.68
C ILE A 140 -8.69 9.43 3.64
N ALA A 141 -7.78 8.62 3.09
CA ALA A 141 -6.39 9.03 2.90
C ALA A 141 -6.30 10.27 2.02
N ASN A 142 -7.00 10.31 0.89
CA ASN A 142 -6.95 11.47 -0.01
C ASN A 142 -7.57 12.74 0.60
N VAL A 143 -8.63 12.58 1.39
CA VAL A 143 -9.32 13.73 2.01
C VAL A 143 -8.59 14.27 3.23
N VAL A 144 -7.99 13.41 4.05
CA VAL A 144 -7.43 13.78 5.36
C VAL A 144 -5.95 13.48 5.44
N GLY A 145 -5.56 12.24 5.15
CA GLY A 145 -4.20 11.77 5.38
C GLY A 145 -3.15 12.47 4.50
N VAL A 146 -3.47 12.69 3.22
CA VAL A 146 -2.60 13.35 2.25
C VAL A 146 -2.38 14.82 2.61
N PRO A 147 -3.43 15.65 2.83
CA PRO A 147 -3.23 17.02 3.31
C PRO A 147 -2.45 17.08 4.62
N LEU A 148 -2.72 16.19 5.57
CA LEU A 148 -1.98 16.14 6.84
C LEU A 148 -0.50 15.81 6.64
N ALA A 149 -0.20 14.84 5.77
CA ALA A 149 1.17 14.46 5.44
C ALA A 149 1.91 15.58 4.69
N THR A 150 1.24 16.28 3.78
CA THR A 150 1.81 17.45 3.10
C THR A 150 2.09 18.57 4.10
N TRP A 151 1.12 18.92 4.95
CA TRP A 151 1.28 19.94 5.99
C TRP A 151 2.44 19.62 6.93
N ALA A 152 2.55 18.37 7.39
CA ALA A 152 3.65 17.93 8.24
C ALA A 152 4.98 18.04 7.50
N GLY A 153 5.03 17.66 6.21
CA GLY A 153 6.25 17.72 5.42
C GLY A 153 6.72 19.15 5.13
N ASP A 154 5.80 20.09 4.98
CA ASP A 154 6.13 21.52 4.78
C ASP A 154 6.68 22.16 6.07
N HIS A 155 6.16 21.79 7.25
CA HIS A 155 6.53 22.44 8.52
C HIS A 155 7.63 21.72 9.30
N LEU A 156 7.69 20.39 9.21
CA LEU A 156 8.60 19.53 9.97
C LEU A 156 9.64 18.85 9.08
N GLY A 157 9.63 19.15 7.78
CA GLY A 157 10.45 18.51 6.76
C GLY A 157 9.79 17.25 6.20
N TRP A 158 9.92 17.04 4.89
CA TRP A 158 9.21 15.99 4.14
C TRP A 158 9.47 14.56 4.64
N ARG A 159 10.62 14.31 5.29
CA ARG A 159 10.95 13.02 5.92
C ARG A 159 10.01 12.67 7.08
N SER A 160 9.47 13.66 7.79
CA SER A 160 8.53 13.46 8.89
C SER A 160 7.25 12.73 8.45
N SER A 161 6.75 13.05 7.25
CA SER A 161 5.60 12.40 6.65
C SER A 161 5.87 10.90 6.47
N PHE A 162 7.04 10.53 5.97
CA PHE A 162 7.44 9.13 5.80
C PHE A 162 7.63 8.40 7.13
N TRP A 163 8.14 9.07 8.18
CA TRP A 163 8.17 8.50 9.54
C TRP A 163 6.77 8.17 10.07
N GLY A 164 5.82 9.10 9.94
CA GLY A 164 4.43 8.89 10.35
C GLY A 164 3.78 7.74 9.57
N ILE A 165 4.04 7.67 8.27
CA ILE A 165 3.56 6.59 7.40
C ILE A 165 4.16 5.23 7.82
N SER A 166 5.45 5.17 8.15
CA SER A 166 6.06 3.94 8.68
C SER A 166 5.40 3.48 9.97
N ALA A 167 5.04 4.40 10.86
CA ALA A 167 4.28 4.07 12.06
C ALA A 167 2.89 3.48 11.73
N LEU A 168 2.19 4.03 10.74
CA LEU A 168 0.94 3.44 10.23
C LEU A 168 1.13 2.02 9.70
N GLY A 169 2.28 1.73 9.09
CA GLY A 169 2.63 0.38 8.64
C GLY A 169 2.76 -0.61 9.80
N ILE A 170 3.43 -0.21 10.88
CA ILE A 170 3.53 -0.99 12.12
C ILE A 170 2.14 -1.22 12.74
N LEU A 171 1.33 -0.17 12.82
CA LEU A 171 -0.05 -0.25 13.32
C LEU A 171 -0.89 -1.20 12.46
N THR A 172 -0.73 -1.16 11.13
CA THR A 172 -1.41 -2.06 10.20
C THR A 172 -1.00 -3.51 10.45
N MET A 173 0.31 -3.80 10.57
CA MET A 173 0.79 -5.15 10.88
C MET A 173 0.22 -5.67 12.20
N ALA A 174 0.25 -4.85 13.25
CA ALA A 174 -0.32 -5.20 14.55
C ALA A 174 -1.82 -5.45 14.46
N ALA A 175 -2.58 -4.56 13.81
CA ALA A 175 -4.01 -4.70 13.63
C ALA A 175 -4.36 -5.99 12.86
N LEU A 176 -3.72 -6.25 11.72
CA LEU A 176 -3.92 -7.48 10.94
C LEU A 176 -3.57 -8.74 11.76
N ARG A 177 -2.51 -8.68 12.56
CA ARG A 177 -2.14 -9.79 13.44
C ARG A 177 -3.17 -10.01 14.53
N LEU A 178 -3.74 -8.97 15.11
CA LEU A 178 -4.67 -9.12 16.24
C LEU A 178 -6.11 -9.43 15.78
N THR A 179 -6.51 -8.99 14.59
CA THR A 179 -7.93 -9.02 14.18
C THR A 179 -8.24 -10.07 13.11
N LEU A 180 -7.28 -10.49 12.29
CA LEU A 180 -7.53 -11.52 11.27
C LEU A 180 -7.32 -12.94 11.82
N PRO A 181 -8.22 -13.88 11.51
CA PRO A 181 -8.00 -15.29 11.81
C PRO A 181 -6.84 -15.85 10.98
N ALA A 182 -6.29 -17.00 11.36
CA ALA A 182 -5.37 -17.72 10.50
C ALA A 182 -6.11 -18.20 9.25
N LEU A 183 -5.71 -17.67 8.08
CA LEU A 183 -6.31 -18.00 6.79
C LEU A 183 -5.36 -18.93 6.03
N PRO A 184 -5.74 -20.20 5.78
CA PRO A 184 -4.90 -21.16 5.07
C PRO A 184 -4.44 -20.67 3.70
N ALA A 185 -3.31 -21.20 3.23
CA ALA A 185 -2.87 -20.96 1.86
C ALA A 185 -3.91 -21.53 0.86
N PRO A 186 -4.16 -20.85 -0.27
CA PRO A 186 -5.00 -21.41 -1.33
C PRO A 186 -4.43 -22.74 -1.83
N THR A 187 -5.23 -23.80 -1.81
CA THR A 187 -4.89 -25.08 -2.44
C THR A 187 -5.10 -24.94 -3.95
N GLY A 188 -4.03 -24.72 -4.72
CA GLY A 188 -4.06 -24.88 -6.19
C GLY A 188 -3.93 -23.63 -7.07
N GLY A 189 -3.15 -22.61 -6.68
CA GLY A 189 -2.82 -21.50 -7.57
C GLY A 189 -1.82 -21.93 -8.65
N ASN A 190 -2.28 -22.18 -9.88
CA ASN A 190 -1.39 -22.33 -11.04
C ASN A 190 -1.07 -20.92 -11.57
N ALA A 191 0.13 -20.41 -11.31
CA ALA A 191 0.57 -19.08 -11.72
C ALA A 191 0.39 -18.84 -13.24
N MET A 192 0.50 -19.91 -14.05
CA MET A 192 0.23 -19.86 -15.49
C MET A 192 -1.25 -19.65 -15.82
N ALA A 193 -2.17 -20.12 -14.98
CA ALA A 193 -3.60 -19.88 -15.16
C ALA A 193 -3.96 -18.42 -14.87
N GLU A 194 -3.33 -17.80 -13.87
CA GLU A 194 -3.52 -16.37 -13.57
C GLU A 194 -2.94 -15.48 -14.67
N LEU A 195 -1.76 -15.81 -15.21
CA LEU A 195 -1.18 -15.07 -16.34
C LEU A 195 -2.06 -15.19 -17.61
N ARG A 196 -2.69 -16.35 -17.81
CA ARG A 196 -3.59 -16.60 -18.93
C ARG A 196 -4.87 -15.77 -18.87
N VAL A 197 -5.29 -15.31 -17.68
CA VAL A 197 -6.44 -14.39 -17.54
C VAL A 197 -6.11 -13.02 -18.14
N LEU A 198 -4.87 -12.52 -17.98
CA LEU A 198 -4.45 -11.24 -18.58
C LEU A 198 -4.38 -11.28 -20.11
N THR A 199 -4.31 -12.48 -20.70
CA THR A 199 -4.30 -12.69 -22.15
C THR A 199 -5.69 -12.93 -22.75
N ARG A 200 -6.74 -13.03 -21.93
CA ARG A 200 -8.11 -13.18 -22.44
C ARG A 200 -8.66 -11.82 -22.83
N GLY A 201 -9.20 -11.72 -24.06
CA GLY A 201 -9.88 -10.53 -24.55
C GLY A 201 -11.09 -10.15 -23.68
N PRO A 202 -11.54 -8.89 -23.72
CA PRO A 202 -12.68 -8.43 -22.95
C PRO A 202 -13.93 -9.25 -23.31
N VAL A 203 -14.66 -9.67 -22.28
CA VAL A 203 -15.96 -10.36 -22.37
C VAL A 203 -17.05 -9.34 -22.67
#